data_AF-A0A379X0A9-F1
#
_entry.id   AF-A0A379X0A9-F1
#
_cell.length_a   1.000
_cell.length_b   1.000
_cell.length_c   1.000
_cell.angle_alpha   90.00
_cell.angle_beta   90.00
_cell.angle_gamma   90.00
#
_symmetry.space_group_name_H-M   'P 1'
#
loop_
_entity.id
_entity.type
_entity.pdbx_description
1 polymer ?
#
loop_
_entity_poly.entity_id
_entity_poly.type
_entity_poly.pdbx_seq_one_letter_code
_entity_poly.pdbx_strand_id
1 'polypeptide(L)'
;MPFQDDPTDEWAIRDGDWKMIIDRENKPKYLYNLKKDRFETLNQIGKQPEIEKQLYGKFLKMKQDIDNDSLMKARGDKPTPVTWG
;
A
#
# COMPACT_ATOMS: atom_id res chain seq x y z
N MET A 1 25.69 1.67 6.55
CA MET A 1 25.73 2.96 5.82
C MET A 1 24.57 3.81 6.31
N PRO A 2 24.73 5.12 6.54
CA PRO A 2 23.80 5.91 7.38
C PRO A 2 22.57 6.48 6.64
N PHE A 3 22.05 5.81 5.60
CA PHE A 3 20.96 6.36 4.77
C PHE A 3 19.85 5.36 4.42
N GLN A 4 19.74 4.24 5.14
CA GLN A 4 18.92 3.10 4.71
C GLN A 4 17.79 2.71 5.66
N ASP A 5 17.34 3.61 6.52
CA ASP A 5 16.08 3.44 7.27
C ASP A 5 15.13 4.58 6.90
N ASP A 6 14.80 4.69 5.61
CA ASP A 6 13.46 5.20 5.33
C ASP A 6 12.50 4.23 6.04
N PRO A 7 11.57 4.71 6.88
CA PRO A 7 10.64 3.84 7.56
C PRO A 7 9.96 2.95 6.51
N THR A 8 10.04 1.63 6.72
CA THR A 8 9.48 0.65 5.80
C THR A 8 8.01 0.97 5.54
N ASP A 9 7.63 1.01 4.27
CA ASP A 9 6.22 1.15 3.87
C ASP A 9 5.42 -0.10 4.30
N GLU A 10 4.11 0.04 4.49
CA GLU A 10 3.30 -1.01 5.11
C GLU A 10 2.50 -1.84 4.10
N TRP A 11 1.99 -1.18 3.05
CA TRP A 11 1.12 -1.84 2.06
C TRP A 11 1.58 -1.57 0.63
N ALA A 12 1.29 -2.53 -0.24
CA ALA A 12 1.36 -2.35 -1.69
C ALA A 12 0.15 -2.99 -2.36
N ILE A 13 -0.44 -2.29 -3.34
CA ILE A 13 -1.50 -2.83 -4.18
C ILE A 13 -1.06 -2.82 -5.64
N ARG A 14 -1.40 -3.89 -6.35
CA ARG A 14 -1.08 -4.10 -7.77
C ARG A 14 -2.36 -4.34 -8.56
N ASP A 15 -2.55 -3.58 -9.63
CA ASP A 15 -3.66 -3.74 -10.55
C ASP A 15 -3.23 -3.48 -12.00
N GLY A 16 -3.29 -4.52 -12.83
CA GLY A 16 -2.76 -4.48 -14.19
C GLY A 16 -1.27 -4.10 -14.22
N ASP A 17 -0.94 -3.00 -14.91
CA ASP A 17 0.40 -2.45 -15.02
C ASP A 17 0.78 -1.52 -13.85
N TRP A 18 -0.17 -1.14 -13.00
CA TRP A 18 0.00 -0.11 -11.97
C TRP A 18 0.25 -0.70 -10.59
N LYS A 19 1.23 -0.18 -9.86
CA LYS A 19 1.55 -0.53 -8.48
C LYS A 19 1.55 0.73 -7.63
N MET A 20 0.83 0.71 -6.50
CA MET A 20 0.85 1.78 -5.51
C MET A 20 1.42 1.24 -4.20
N ILE A 21 2.31 2.02 -3.56
CA ILE A 21 2.90 1.73 -2.26
C ILE A 21 2.38 2.78 -1.27
N ILE A 22 1.98 2.30 -0.09
CA ILE A 22 1.33 3.08 0.96
C ILE A 22 2.19 2.98 2.22
N ASP A 23 2.44 4.13 2.83
CA ASP A 23 3.21 4.22 4.07
C ASP A 23 2.44 3.70 5.29
N ARG A 24 3.09 3.74 6.46
CA ARG A 24 2.52 3.34 7.75
C ARG A 24 1.41 4.25 8.26
N GLU A 25 1.23 5.43 7.66
CA GLU A 25 0.14 6.37 7.95
C GLU A 25 -1.05 6.20 7.00
N ASN A 26 -1.07 5.12 6.20
CA ASN A 26 -2.05 4.83 5.15
C ASN A 26 -2.06 5.89 4.02
N LYS A 27 -0.97 6.62 3.80
CA LYS A 27 -0.87 7.60 2.71
C LYS A 27 -0.18 6.99 1.49
N PRO A 28 -0.71 7.21 0.26
CA PRO A 28 -0.01 6.85 -0.96
C PRO A 28 1.33 7.58 -1.04
N LYS A 29 2.44 6.83 -1.03
CA LYS A 29 3.79 7.38 -1.10
C LYS A 29 4.38 7.27 -2.50
N TYR A 30 4.09 6.15 -3.19
CA TYR A 30 4.57 5.90 -4.53
C TYR A 30 3.50 5.30 -5.44
N LEU A 31 3.55 5.66 -6.73
CA LEU A 31 2.76 5.07 -7.80
C LEU A 31 3.66 4.83 -9.01
N TYR A 32 3.62 3.61 -9.54
CA TYR A 32 4.45 3.18 -10.67
C TYR A 32 3.64 2.46 -11.73
N ASN A 33 4.03 2.62 -13.00
CA ASN A 33 3.58 1.78 -14.09
C ASN A 33 4.71 0.79 -14.42
N LEU A 34 4.65 -0.45 -13.91
CA LEU A 34 5.76 -1.40 -14.01
C LEU A 34 6.03 -1.90 -15.44
N LYS A 35 5.09 -1.70 -16.38
CA LYS A 35 5.34 -1.98 -17.80
C LYS A 35 6.28 -0.95 -18.43
N LYS A 36 6.22 0.30 -17.97
CA LYS A 36 7.06 1.41 -18.44
C LYS A 36 8.25 1.71 -17.54
N ASP A 37 8.16 1.34 -16.26
CA ASP A 37 9.13 1.60 -15.21
C ASP A 37 9.34 0.33 -14.38
N ARG A 38 10.04 -0.65 -14.98
CA ARG A 38 10.31 -1.96 -14.38
C ARG A 38 11.04 -1.87 -13.03
N PHE A 39 11.81 -0.81 -12.84
CA PHE A 39 12.70 -0.63 -11.69
C PHE A 39 12.17 0.36 -10.66
N GLU A 40 10.93 0.84 -10.81
CA GLU A 40 10.26 1.70 -9.82
C GLU A 40 11.02 3.00 -9.52
N THR A 41 11.63 3.59 -10.56
CA THR A 41 12.45 4.81 -10.44
C THR A 41 11.69 6.08 -10.82
N LEU A 42 10.52 5.96 -11.44
CA LEU A 42 9.72 7.07 -11.99
C LEU A 42 8.39 7.21 -11.27
N ASN A 43 8.41 7.75 -10.03
CA ASN A 43 7.21 7.97 -9.24
C ASN A 43 6.18 8.88 -9.96
N GLN A 44 4.92 8.44 -9.96
CA GLN A 44 3.78 9.05 -10.64
C GLN A 44 2.75 9.69 -9.70
N ILE A 45 2.96 9.71 -8.38
CA ILE A 45 2.09 10.45 -7.44
C ILE A 45 1.98 11.93 -7.86
N GLY A 46 0.78 12.49 -7.82
CA GLY A 46 0.44 13.84 -8.27
C GLY A 46 0.46 14.03 -9.79
N LYS A 47 0.78 12.99 -10.58
CA LYS A 47 0.86 13.04 -12.05
C LYS A 47 -0.24 12.24 -12.74
N GLN A 48 -0.95 11.38 -12.00
CA GLN A 48 -1.93 10.44 -12.56
C GLN A 48 -3.19 10.41 -11.68
N PRO A 49 -3.93 11.53 -11.52
CA PRO A 49 -4.96 11.70 -10.49
C PRO A 49 -6.08 10.64 -10.54
N GLU A 50 -6.50 10.23 -11.74
CA GLU A 50 -7.53 9.20 -11.89
C GLU A 50 -7.04 7.81 -11.44
N ILE A 51 -5.81 7.46 -11.79
CA ILE A 51 -5.18 6.19 -11.39
C ILE A 51 -4.91 6.18 -9.89
N GLU A 52 -4.45 7.30 -9.33
CA GLU A 52 -4.25 7.48 -7.88
C GLU A 52 -5.55 7.23 -7.13
N LYS A 53 -6.64 7.91 -7.53
CA LYS A 53 -7.96 7.74 -6.92
C LYS A 53 -8.47 6.30 -7.05
N GLN A 54 -8.29 5.69 -8.22
CA GLN A 54 -8.73 4.33 -8.48
C GLN A 54 -7.99 3.31 -7.60
N LEU A 55 -6.66 3.30 -7.61
CA LEU A 55 -5.88 2.32 -6.84
C LEU A 55 -6.04 2.55 -5.34
N TYR A 56 -6.08 3.81 -4.88
CA TYR A 56 -6.28 4.10 -3.48
C TYR A 56 -7.68 3.67 -2.99
N GLY A 57 -8.71 3.88 -3.81
CA GLY A 57 -10.05 3.36 -3.52
C GLY A 57 -10.10 1.83 -3.42
N LYS A 58 -9.40 1.12 -4.32
CA LYS A 58 -9.25 -0.35 -4.26
C LYS A 58 -8.50 -0.79 -3.01
N PHE A 59 -7.43 -0.08 -2.64
CA PHE A 59 -6.68 -0.32 -1.41
C PHE A 59 -7.58 -0.19 -0.18
N LEU A 60 -8.31 0.92 -0.02
CA LEU A 60 -9.17 1.14 1.14
C LEU A 60 -10.22 0.02 1.28
N LYS A 61 -10.83 -0.40 0.17
CA LYS A 61 -11.78 -1.52 0.17
C LYS A 61 -11.12 -2.82 0.60
N MET A 62 -9.94 -3.14 0.06
CA MET A 62 -9.21 -4.37 0.39
C MET A 62 -8.71 -4.37 1.84
N LYS A 63 -8.18 -3.23 2.31
CA LYS A 63 -7.74 -3.07 3.70
C LYS A 63 -8.91 -3.25 4.66
N GLN A 64 -10.06 -2.64 4.38
CA GLN A 64 -11.25 -2.79 5.20
C GLN A 64 -11.70 -4.26 5.26
N ASP A 65 -11.66 -4.98 4.14
CA ASP A 65 -12.03 -6.40 4.08
C ASP A 65 -11.08 -7.27 4.92
N ILE A 66 -9.77 -7.04 4.78
CA ILE A 66 -8.72 -7.74 5.55
C ILE A 66 -8.85 -7.45 7.06
N ASP A 67 -8.99 -6.17 7.44
CA ASP A 67 -9.13 -5.76 8.84
C ASP A 67 -10.39 -6.38 9.49
N ASN A 68 -11.37 -6.74 8.67
CA ASN A 68 -12.66 -7.29 9.09
C ASN A 68 -12.82 -8.80 8.84
N ASP A 69 -11.71 -9.52 8.58
CA ASP A 69 -11.71 -10.94 8.28
C ASP A 69 -12.60 -11.76 9.24
N SER A 70 -13.49 -12.56 8.65
CA SER A 70 -14.49 -13.33 9.39
C SER A 70 -13.86 -14.43 10.24
N LEU A 71 -12.78 -15.06 9.77
CA LEU A 71 -12.10 -16.13 10.49
C LEU A 71 -11.34 -15.58 11.70
N MET A 72 -10.71 -14.42 11.56
CA MET A 72 -10.08 -13.67 12.66
C MET A 72 -11.10 -13.30 13.73
N LYS A 73 -12.25 -12.76 13.33
CA LYS A 73 -13.34 -12.45 14.27
C LYS A 73 -13.87 -13.69 14.96
N ALA A 74 -14.06 -14.79 14.24
CA ALA A 74 -14.59 -16.03 14.80
C ALA A 74 -13.69 -16.64 15.89
N ARG A 75 -12.37 -16.43 15.81
CA ARG A 75 -11.41 -16.85 16.85
C ARG A 75 -11.19 -15.81 17.96
N GLY A 76 -11.95 -14.71 17.97
CA GLY A 76 -11.85 -13.66 18.99
C GLY A 76 -10.66 -12.71 18.84
N ASP A 77 -9.97 -12.74 17.71
CA ASP A 77 -8.80 -11.90 17.43
C ASP A 77 -9.20 -10.57 16.74
N LYS A 78 -8.25 -9.63 16.73
CA LYS A 78 -8.36 -8.34 16.01
C LYS A 78 -7.02 -7.90 15.42
N PRO A 79 -7.00 -7.11 14.34
CA PRO A 79 -5.78 -6.51 13.82
C PRO A 79 -5.06 -5.74 14.94
N THR A 80 -3.82 -6.12 15.24
CA THR A 80 -3.00 -5.49 16.28
C THR A 80 -1.70 -5.04 15.63
N PRO A 81 -1.40 -3.73 15.60
CA PRO A 81 -0.16 -3.22 15.03
C PRO A 81 1.07 -3.80 15.72
N VAL A 82 2.12 -4.10 14.94
CA VAL A 82 3.40 -4.54 15.48
C VAL A 82 4.07 -3.37 16.22
N THR A 83 4.35 -3.56 17.51
CA THR A 83 4.99 -2.58 18.40
C THR A 83 6.30 -3.09 19.04
N TRP A 84 6.69 -4.32 18.73
CA TRP A 84 7.93 -4.96 19.17
C TRP A 84 8.99 -4.90 18.06
N GLY A 85 10.27 -5.07 18.42
CA GLY A 85 11.43 -5.04 17.52
C GLY A 85 12.40 -6.20 17.74
#